data_AF-G7ELB3-F1
#
_entry.id   AF-G7ELB3-F1
#
_cell.length_a   1.000
_cell.length_b   1.000
_cell.length_c   1.000
_cell.angle_alpha   90.00
_cell.angle_beta   90.00
_cell.angle_gamma   90.00
#
_symmetry.space_group_name_H-M   'P 1'
#
loop_
_entity.id
_entity.type
_entity.pdbx_description
1 polymer ?
#
loop_
_entity_poly.entity_id
_entity_poly.type
_entity_poly.pdbx_seq_one_letter_code
_entity_poly.pdbx_strand_id
1 'polypeptide(L)'
;MYWQRHPSIKHQAEIEDYLNIYQHTPLEWPVRKAWLEYLKENNEKAAYIRNYRETSNTGLTCTYLDFQLDLGAPEKAILNQVTDLWAVGKSQPNGCDSLFSTWRKKGYMKDETVWKRVTLAAEGGKQSLLPYLKTLLPSKERYLADLYLKVRKDPSAAAGLYRYKNKSAKEGQIAIYGVKRLVWRDKELALKAWEKLEKIFKYSDEEKADVYYTFALSLASSGHKQASFWLNKVPKERLDSKLIQWQLGNMLKTQDWEGIAAFFTGKENLSLGQQYWLAYSYAQRGEQKKANDIWEKVAANRDYYGFLAAARLGLPVDLNNQPLAVDKVLVDKVSNAPGFKRAKALYDIERFTSARREWNYLTDTSSDEEKLAASQLSTDLGWHDSTIFTLAKIKAWDNVDQRFPFAFQDVFERYSKRSKIDVAWSIAIARRESSFAPDARSHANARGLMQLLPSTADYVNKSSVTSNRLYQPKTNIRLGTSYLQYLKKKTTVMRCWLLLLIMRVITV
;
A
#
# COMPACT_ATOMS: atom_id res chain seq x y z
N MET A 1 -27.56 1.48 -10.93
CA MET A 1 -28.81 1.38 -10.14
C MET A 1 -29.67 2.58 -10.48
N TYR A 2 -31.00 2.42 -10.54
CA TYR A 2 -31.94 3.50 -10.94
C TYR A 2 -31.86 4.71 -9.99
N TRP A 3 -31.98 4.48 -8.67
CA TRP A 3 -31.94 5.55 -7.66
C TRP A 3 -30.63 6.33 -7.57
N GLN A 4 -29.52 5.71 -7.95
CA GLN A 4 -28.24 6.43 -8.08
C GLN A 4 -28.30 7.51 -9.18
N ARG A 5 -29.06 7.28 -10.26
CA ARG A 5 -29.15 8.18 -11.41
C ARG A 5 -30.34 9.14 -11.33
N HIS A 6 -31.37 8.79 -10.57
CA HIS A 6 -32.61 9.54 -10.46
C HIS A 6 -33.03 9.77 -8.99
N PRO A 7 -32.16 10.34 -8.12
CA PRO A 7 -32.56 10.73 -6.78
C PRO A 7 -33.62 11.84 -6.85
N SER A 8 -34.71 11.70 -6.12
CA SER A 8 -35.77 12.72 -6.04
C SER A 8 -36.56 12.62 -4.74
N ILE A 9 -36.99 13.76 -4.19
CA ILE A 9 -37.85 13.81 -3.00
C ILE A 9 -39.18 13.07 -3.20
N LYS A 10 -39.68 13.01 -4.44
CA LYS A 10 -40.88 12.25 -4.79
C LYS A 10 -40.76 10.75 -4.50
N HIS A 11 -39.54 10.23 -4.52
CA HIS A 11 -39.22 8.81 -4.28
C HIS A 11 -38.50 8.61 -2.94
N GLN A 12 -38.60 9.56 -2.01
CA GLN A 12 -37.86 9.49 -0.75
C GLN A 12 -38.11 8.16 -0.02
N ALA A 13 -39.37 7.72 0.10
CA ALA A 13 -39.70 6.48 0.78
C ALA A 13 -39.05 5.25 0.10
N GLU A 14 -39.07 5.18 -1.23
CA GLU A 14 -38.47 4.08 -2.00
C GLU A 14 -36.93 4.08 -1.88
N ILE A 15 -36.32 5.27 -1.87
CA ILE A 15 -34.86 5.41 -1.71
C ILE A 15 -34.45 5.03 -0.28
N GLU A 16 -35.18 5.50 0.73
CA GLU A 16 -34.93 5.17 2.14
C GLU A 16 -35.13 3.68 2.41
N ASP A 17 -36.17 3.07 1.85
CA ASP A 17 -36.39 1.62 1.90
C ASP A 17 -35.24 0.84 1.25
N TYR A 18 -34.83 1.23 0.04
CA TYR A 18 -33.65 0.65 -0.61
C TYR A 18 -32.39 0.73 0.26
N LEU A 19 -32.13 1.90 0.85
CA LEU A 19 -30.96 2.13 1.70
C LEU A 19 -31.01 1.33 3.01
N ASN A 20 -32.20 1.03 3.52
CA ASN A 20 -32.40 0.16 4.68
C ASN A 20 -32.21 -1.31 4.31
N ILE A 21 -32.82 -1.78 3.22
CA ILE A 21 -32.69 -3.17 2.73
C ILE A 21 -31.22 -3.52 2.44
N TYR A 22 -30.50 -2.60 1.82
CA TYR A 22 -29.12 -2.82 1.38
C TYR A 22 -28.07 -2.24 2.32
N GLN A 23 -28.47 -1.86 3.54
CA GLN A 23 -27.56 -1.27 4.52
C GLN A 23 -26.33 -2.17 4.75
N HIS A 24 -25.16 -1.54 4.85
CA HIS A 24 -23.84 -2.16 4.98
C HIS A 24 -23.37 -2.97 3.77
N THR A 25 -24.17 -3.11 2.70
CA THR A 25 -23.74 -3.79 1.48
C THR A 25 -23.06 -2.83 0.49
N PRO A 26 -22.32 -3.33 -0.52
CA PRO A 26 -21.73 -2.50 -1.57
C PRO A 26 -22.74 -1.71 -2.42
N LEU A 27 -24.03 -2.04 -2.31
CA LEU A 27 -25.12 -1.42 -3.06
C LEU A 27 -25.63 -0.13 -2.42
N GLU A 28 -25.40 0.07 -1.12
CA GLU A 28 -25.88 1.21 -0.34
C GLU A 28 -25.23 2.53 -0.79
N TRP A 29 -23.90 2.63 -0.64
CA TRP A 29 -23.18 3.89 -0.79
C TRP A 29 -23.29 4.56 -2.15
N PRO A 30 -23.33 3.84 -3.29
CA PRO A 30 -23.62 4.45 -4.58
C PRO A 30 -24.94 5.22 -4.61
N VAL A 31 -25.99 4.68 -3.96
CA VAL A 31 -27.29 5.33 -3.86
C VAL A 31 -27.30 6.39 -2.77
N ARG A 32 -26.76 6.10 -1.56
CA ARG A 32 -26.73 7.04 -0.43
C ARG A 32 -25.98 8.32 -0.81
N LYS A 33 -24.85 8.20 -1.51
CA LYS A 33 -24.08 9.35 -1.97
C LYS A 33 -24.91 10.24 -2.91
N ALA A 34 -25.52 9.65 -3.94
CA ALA A 34 -26.36 10.40 -4.88
C ALA A 34 -27.56 11.04 -4.18
N TRP A 35 -28.14 10.33 -3.21
CA TRP A 35 -29.26 10.83 -2.41
C TRP A 35 -28.86 12.03 -1.53
N LEU A 36 -27.73 11.93 -0.83
CA LEU A 36 -27.19 13.05 -0.03
C LEU A 36 -26.82 14.25 -0.91
N GLU A 37 -26.24 14.03 -2.09
CA GLU A 37 -25.93 15.11 -3.04
C GLU A 37 -27.22 15.83 -3.50
N TYR A 38 -28.26 15.10 -3.86
CA TYR A 38 -29.56 15.67 -4.19
C TYR A 38 -30.17 16.45 -3.02
N LEU A 39 -30.19 15.88 -1.81
CA LEU A 39 -30.76 16.53 -0.63
C LEU A 39 -30.02 17.83 -0.28
N LYS A 40 -28.69 17.82 -0.43
CA LYS A 40 -27.88 19.02 -0.28
C LYS A 40 -28.25 20.10 -1.28
N GLU A 41 -28.35 19.75 -2.56
CA GLU A 41 -28.66 20.69 -3.65
C GLU A 41 -30.05 21.32 -3.51
N ASN A 42 -30.99 20.59 -2.90
CA ASN A 42 -32.37 21.05 -2.66
C ASN A 42 -32.58 21.61 -1.24
N ASN A 43 -31.51 21.76 -0.44
CA ASN A 43 -31.55 22.30 0.93
C ASN A 43 -32.48 21.50 1.89
N GLU A 44 -32.61 20.20 1.68
CA GLU A 44 -33.45 19.29 2.47
C GLU A 44 -32.73 18.83 3.75
N LYS A 45 -32.50 19.77 4.67
CA LYS A 45 -31.57 19.59 5.83
C LYS A 45 -31.93 18.42 6.74
N ALA A 46 -33.18 18.31 7.14
CA ALA A 46 -33.64 17.25 8.05
C ALA A 46 -33.52 15.86 7.40
N ALA A 47 -33.89 15.75 6.12
CA ALA A 47 -33.75 14.50 5.37
C ALA A 47 -32.28 14.12 5.17
N TYR A 48 -31.41 15.11 4.93
CA TYR A 48 -29.96 14.88 4.81
C TYR A 48 -29.39 14.31 6.11
N ILE A 49 -29.70 14.91 7.26
CA ILE A 49 -29.21 14.45 8.57
C ILE A 49 -29.70 13.03 8.87
N ARG A 50 -30.99 12.73 8.62
CA ARG A 50 -31.55 11.37 8.82
C ARG A 50 -30.83 10.31 7.96
N ASN A 51 -30.51 10.67 6.72
CA ASN A 51 -29.93 9.76 5.73
C ASN A 51 -28.39 9.75 5.74
N TYR A 52 -27.75 10.67 6.47
CA TYR A 52 -26.30 10.72 6.57
C TYR A 52 -25.79 9.52 7.37
N ARG A 53 -24.66 8.98 6.91
CA ARG A 53 -23.87 7.97 7.62
C ARG A 53 -22.41 8.42 7.56
N GLU A 54 -21.62 8.03 8.54
CA GLU A 54 -20.20 8.41 8.59
C GLU A 54 -19.47 7.96 7.32
N THR A 55 -18.62 8.83 6.78
CA THR A 55 -17.97 8.61 5.49
C THR A 55 -16.62 9.31 5.41
N SER A 56 -15.73 8.79 4.56
CA SER A 56 -14.47 9.45 4.23
C SER A 56 -14.64 10.65 3.30
N ASN A 57 -15.84 10.89 2.76
CA ASN A 57 -16.14 12.05 1.96
C ASN A 57 -16.35 13.30 2.83
N THR A 58 -15.27 14.06 3.03
CA THR A 58 -15.28 15.31 3.80
C THR A 58 -16.36 16.30 3.35
N GLY A 59 -16.67 16.38 2.06
CA GLY A 59 -17.69 17.30 1.56
C GLY A 59 -19.09 16.98 2.08
N LEU A 60 -19.42 15.70 2.22
CA LEU A 60 -20.68 15.26 2.81
C LEU A 60 -20.67 15.49 4.33
N THR A 61 -19.57 15.17 5.00
CA THR A 61 -19.41 15.43 6.44
C THR A 61 -19.56 16.92 6.78
N CYS A 62 -18.96 17.81 5.99
CA CYS A 62 -19.12 19.25 6.20
C CYS A 62 -20.58 19.68 6.04
N THR A 63 -21.29 19.20 5.01
CA THR A 63 -22.71 19.51 4.83
C THR A 63 -23.56 18.96 5.98
N TYR A 64 -23.28 17.76 6.47
CA TYR A 64 -23.93 17.20 7.65
C TYR A 64 -23.80 18.11 8.87
N LEU A 65 -22.57 18.53 9.19
CA LEU A 65 -22.30 19.39 10.35
C LEU A 65 -22.91 20.80 10.20
N ASP A 66 -22.87 21.38 9.00
CA ASP A 66 -23.47 22.68 8.71
C ASP A 66 -25.00 22.62 8.89
N PHE A 67 -25.66 21.58 8.36
CA PHE A 67 -27.09 21.38 8.54
C PHE A 67 -27.49 21.10 9.99
N GLN A 68 -26.63 20.45 10.79
CA GLN A 68 -26.88 20.29 12.22
C GLN A 68 -26.85 21.64 12.95
N LEU A 69 -25.89 22.51 12.63
CA LEU A 69 -25.84 23.87 13.17
C LEU A 69 -27.09 24.66 12.80
N ASP A 70 -27.51 24.59 11.54
CA ASP A 70 -28.70 25.29 11.04
C ASP A 70 -30.00 24.86 11.73
N LEU A 71 -30.09 23.60 12.17
CA LEU A 71 -31.23 23.08 12.91
C LEU A 71 -31.09 23.20 14.44
N GLY A 72 -30.10 23.96 14.93
CA GLY A 72 -29.97 24.30 16.35
C GLY A 72 -29.20 23.28 17.19
N ALA A 73 -28.40 22.40 16.59
CA ALA A 73 -27.49 21.55 17.35
C ALA A 73 -26.48 22.40 18.15
N PRO A 74 -26.01 21.94 19.33
CA PRO A 74 -25.08 22.71 20.16
C PRO A 74 -23.80 23.10 19.40
N GLU A 75 -23.60 24.41 19.19
CA GLU A 75 -22.52 24.94 18.35
C GLU A 75 -21.14 24.41 18.76
N LYS A 76 -20.85 24.38 20.07
CA LYS A 76 -19.58 23.88 20.61
C LYS A 76 -19.32 22.42 20.24
N ALA A 77 -20.35 21.56 20.25
CA ALA A 77 -20.21 20.15 19.92
C ALA A 77 -19.88 19.94 18.44
N ILE A 78 -20.42 20.79 17.55
CA ILE A 78 -20.13 20.73 16.12
C ILE A 78 -18.77 21.33 15.81
N LEU A 79 -18.47 22.55 16.28
CA LEU A 79 -17.24 23.26 15.94
C LEU A 79 -15.97 22.56 16.43
N ASN A 80 -16.05 21.78 17.51
CA ASN A 80 -14.94 20.93 17.95
C ASN A 80 -14.51 19.91 16.89
N GLN A 81 -15.46 19.35 16.13
CA GLN A 81 -15.19 18.35 15.08
C GLN A 81 -14.57 18.99 13.82
N VAL A 82 -14.77 20.30 13.61
CA VAL A 82 -14.33 21.02 12.41
C VAL A 82 -12.80 21.16 12.34
N THR A 83 -12.14 21.22 13.50
CA THR A 83 -10.68 21.40 13.58
C THR A 83 -9.93 20.30 12.82
N ASP A 84 -10.30 19.04 13.00
CA ASP A 84 -9.65 17.90 12.33
C ASP A 84 -10.00 17.82 10.84
N LEU A 85 -11.20 18.28 10.46
CA LEU A 85 -11.57 18.45 9.06
C LEU A 85 -10.73 19.56 8.39
N TRP A 86 -10.43 20.66 9.09
CA TRP A 86 -9.68 21.76 8.50
C TRP A 86 -8.17 21.49 8.46
N ALA A 87 -7.60 20.90 9.52
CA ALA A 87 -6.17 20.71 9.73
C ALA A 87 -5.57 19.55 8.92
N VAL A 88 -5.75 19.59 7.60
CA VAL A 88 -5.23 18.59 6.65
C VAL A 88 -4.38 19.23 5.55
N GLY A 89 -3.45 18.47 4.99
CA GLY A 89 -2.52 18.93 3.95
C GLY A 89 -3.14 19.08 2.54
N LYS A 90 -4.44 18.81 2.36
CA LYS A 90 -5.13 18.89 1.08
C LYS A 90 -6.14 20.05 1.07
N SER A 91 -6.46 20.54 -0.13
CA SER A 91 -7.60 21.43 -0.33
C SER A 91 -8.86 20.68 0.06
N GLN A 92 -9.74 21.31 0.81
CA GLN A 92 -11.03 20.75 1.14
C GLN A 92 -12.07 21.16 0.10
N PRO A 93 -13.17 20.40 -0.05
CA PRO A 93 -14.23 20.74 -0.98
C PRO A 93 -14.88 22.09 -0.62
N ASN A 94 -15.26 22.88 -1.63
CA ASN A 94 -15.90 24.19 -1.44
C ASN A 94 -17.17 24.13 -0.55
N GLY A 95 -17.84 22.97 -0.51
CA GLY A 95 -18.96 22.72 0.39
C GLY A 95 -18.63 22.79 1.89
N CYS A 96 -17.36 22.90 2.27
CA CYS A 96 -16.93 23.11 3.65
C CYS A 96 -16.70 24.59 4.00
N ASP A 97 -16.74 25.51 3.03
CA ASP A 97 -16.29 26.89 3.23
C ASP A 97 -17.19 27.66 4.22
N SER A 98 -18.51 27.42 4.18
CA SER A 98 -19.48 27.98 5.13
C SER A 98 -19.12 27.58 6.58
N LEU A 99 -19.01 26.28 6.82
CA LEU A 99 -18.66 25.71 8.12
C LEU A 99 -17.30 26.21 8.64
N PHE A 100 -16.29 26.28 7.77
CA PHE A 100 -14.97 26.81 8.14
C PHE A 100 -14.98 28.31 8.43
N SER A 101 -15.80 29.08 7.74
CA SER A 101 -15.99 30.51 8.00
C SER A 101 -16.58 30.71 9.40
N THR A 102 -17.62 29.97 9.75
CA THR A 102 -18.25 29.99 11.08
C THR A 102 -17.26 29.58 12.17
N TRP A 103 -16.58 28.44 11.99
CA TRP A 103 -15.54 27.95 12.90
C TRP A 103 -14.44 28.98 13.16
N ARG A 104 -13.97 29.66 12.09
CA ARG A 104 -12.97 30.73 12.18
C ARG A 104 -13.52 31.94 12.93
N LYS A 105 -14.72 32.42 12.59
CA LYS A 105 -15.34 33.60 13.21
C LYS A 105 -15.54 33.41 14.72
N LYS A 106 -15.78 32.19 15.17
CA LYS A 106 -15.94 31.81 16.58
C LYS A 106 -14.63 31.59 17.34
N GLY A 107 -13.48 31.84 16.70
CA GLY A 107 -12.17 31.82 17.37
C GLY A 107 -11.56 30.43 17.56
N TYR A 108 -12.09 29.38 16.94
CA TYR A 108 -11.52 28.04 17.04
C TYR A 108 -10.26 27.84 16.19
N MET A 109 -10.01 28.74 15.23
CA MET A 109 -8.78 28.74 14.42
C MET A 109 -7.61 29.28 15.25
N LYS A 110 -6.85 28.37 15.88
CA LYS A 110 -5.64 28.69 16.65
C LYS A 110 -4.39 28.71 15.76
N ASP A 111 -3.40 29.51 16.11
CA ASP A 111 -2.11 29.59 15.40
C ASP A 111 -1.42 28.24 15.25
N GLU A 112 -1.49 27.39 16.28
CA GLU A 112 -0.97 26.01 16.25
C GLU A 112 -1.67 25.15 15.20
N THR A 113 -2.98 25.34 15.02
CA THR A 113 -3.77 24.62 14.01
C THR A 113 -3.40 25.10 12.61
N VAL A 114 -3.22 26.41 12.42
CA VAL A 114 -2.73 26.99 11.17
C VAL A 114 -1.34 26.43 10.84
N TRP A 115 -0.43 26.41 11.82
CA TRP A 115 0.90 25.84 11.66
C TRP A 115 0.87 24.35 11.30
N LYS A 116 0.06 23.54 12.01
CA LYS A 116 -0.17 22.12 11.69
C LYS A 116 -0.59 21.95 10.23
N ARG A 117 -1.52 22.80 9.74
CA ARG A 117 -1.95 22.75 8.34
C ARG A 117 -0.86 23.18 7.36
N VAL A 118 -0.05 24.20 7.69
CA VAL A 118 1.12 24.62 6.90
C VAL A 118 2.10 23.46 6.75
N THR A 119 2.47 22.81 7.84
CA THR A 119 3.35 21.63 7.84
C THR A 119 2.75 20.52 6.99
N LEU A 120 1.49 20.12 7.21
CA LEU A 120 0.86 19.05 6.45
C LEU A 120 0.80 19.36 4.94
N ALA A 121 0.50 20.61 4.57
CA ALA A 121 0.49 21.06 3.19
C ALA A 121 1.91 21.05 2.59
N ALA A 122 2.92 21.44 3.37
CA ALA A 122 4.31 21.53 2.94
C ALA A 122 5.03 20.17 2.85
N GLU A 123 4.73 19.19 3.70
CA GLU A 123 5.55 17.98 3.78
C GLU A 123 5.04 16.83 2.91
N GLY A 124 3.72 16.62 2.87
CA GLY A 124 3.08 15.58 2.05
C GLY A 124 1.87 16.06 1.24
N GLY A 125 1.36 17.26 1.54
CA GLY A 125 0.14 17.80 0.97
C GLY A 125 0.32 18.65 -0.30
N LYS A 126 -0.67 19.51 -0.57
CA LYS A 126 -0.70 20.43 -1.71
C LYS A 126 0.03 21.73 -1.40
N GLN A 127 1.22 21.90 -1.97
CA GLN A 127 2.03 23.12 -1.79
C GLN A 127 1.37 24.41 -2.25
N SER A 128 0.40 24.34 -3.17
CA SER A 128 -0.36 25.50 -3.64
C SER A 128 -1.21 26.17 -2.54
N LEU A 129 -1.39 25.51 -1.39
CA LEU A 129 -2.06 26.07 -0.23
C LEU A 129 -1.16 27.04 0.57
N LEU A 130 0.16 26.94 0.47
CA LEU A 130 1.07 27.71 1.31
C LEU A 130 0.90 29.24 1.17
N PRO A 131 0.66 29.82 -0.03
CA PRO A 131 0.37 31.25 -0.15
C PRO A 131 -0.86 31.70 0.63
N TYR A 132 -1.93 30.89 0.63
CA TYR A 132 -3.13 31.17 1.40
C TYR A 132 -2.88 31.01 2.90
N LEU A 133 -2.29 29.88 3.33
CA LEU A 133 -2.02 29.60 4.74
C LEU A 133 -1.04 30.62 5.36
N LYS A 134 -0.11 31.14 4.56
CA LYS A 134 0.77 32.25 4.95
C LYS A 134 0.00 33.47 5.43
N THR A 135 -1.14 33.80 4.81
CA THR A 135 -1.95 34.96 5.23
C THR A 135 -2.62 34.76 6.59
N LEU A 136 -2.78 33.50 7.01
CA LEU A 136 -3.39 33.12 8.28
C LEU A 136 -2.37 33.01 9.42
N LEU A 137 -1.08 32.99 9.11
CA LEU A 137 -0.02 32.99 10.12
C LEU A 137 0.19 34.39 10.74
N PRO A 138 0.66 34.45 12.01
CA PRO A 138 1.14 35.68 12.61
C PRO A 138 2.15 36.39 11.73
N SER A 139 2.13 37.73 11.70
CA SER A 139 2.96 38.55 10.80
C SER A 139 4.46 38.19 10.84
N LYS A 140 4.99 37.95 12.05
CA LYS A 140 6.39 37.55 12.29
C LYS A 140 6.73 36.14 11.80
N GLU A 141 5.74 35.29 11.54
CA GLU A 141 5.91 33.89 11.15
C GLU A 141 5.63 33.63 9.66
N ARG A 142 5.08 34.60 8.93
CA ARG A 142 4.71 34.43 7.50
C ARG A 142 5.87 33.96 6.63
N TYR A 143 7.10 34.31 6.97
CA TYR A 143 8.30 33.88 6.25
C TYR A 143 8.54 32.37 6.30
N LEU A 144 8.02 31.68 7.33
CA LEU A 144 8.17 30.22 7.48
C LEU A 144 7.47 29.47 6.35
N ALA A 145 6.31 29.95 5.90
CA ALA A 145 5.61 29.36 4.75
C ALA A 145 6.43 29.50 3.46
N ASP A 146 7.10 30.65 3.26
CA ASP A 146 7.99 30.87 2.12
C ASP A 146 9.24 29.98 2.21
N LEU A 147 9.80 29.82 3.42
CA LEU A 147 10.94 28.94 3.67
C LEU A 147 10.60 27.47 3.38
N TYR A 148 9.45 27.00 3.85
CA TYR A 148 8.92 25.67 3.52
C TYR A 148 8.79 25.49 2.00
N LEU A 149 8.20 26.46 1.29
CA LEU A 149 8.05 26.38 -0.16
C LEU A 149 9.40 26.29 -0.87
N LYS A 150 10.40 27.07 -0.42
CA LYS A 150 11.77 27.02 -0.95
C LYS A 150 12.40 25.64 -0.73
N VAL A 151 12.37 25.13 0.50
CA VAL A 151 12.93 23.82 0.87
C VAL A 151 12.20 22.67 0.17
N ARG A 152 10.88 22.79 -0.01
CA ARG A 152 10.09 21.81 -0.75
C ARG A 152 10.51 21.75 -2.22
N LYS A 153 10.64 22.90 -2.88
CA LYS A 153 11.09 22.96 -4.28
C LYS A 153 12.52 22.45 -4.45
N ASP A 154 13.40 22.86 -3.54
CA ASP A 154 14.80 22.51 -3.56
C ASP A 154 15.31 22.16 -2.15
N PRO A 155 15.53 20.87 -1.83
CA PRO A 155 16.00 20.48 -0.50
C PRO A 155 17.41 20.99 -0.16
N SER A 156 18.25 21.41 -1.12
CA SER A 156 19.55 22.04 -0.77
C SER A 156 19.39 23.37 -0.07
N ALA A 157 18.24 24.02 -0.20
CA ALA A 157 17.95 25.23 0.57
C ALA A 157 18.05 24.99 2.09
N ALA A 158 17.84 23.76 2.57
CA ALA A 158 17.97 23.43 3.99
C ALA A 158 19.43 23.45 4.50
N ALA A 159 20.41 23.30 3.60
CA ALA A 159 21.82 23.41 3.97
C ALA A 159 22.28 24.88 4.18
N GLY A 160 21.50 25.85 3.68
CA GLY A 160 21.87 27.26 3.74
C GLY A 160 21.46 27.92 5.05
N LEU A 161 22.32 27.79 6.07
CA LEU A 161 22.06 28.17 7.46
C LEU A 161 21.60 29.62 7.68
N TYR A 162 21.99 30.56 6.81
CA TYR A 162 21.56 31.97 6.86
C TYR A 162 20.05 32.17 6.73
N ARG A 163 19.30 31.14 6.30
CA ARG A 163 17.84 31.15 6.22
C ARG A 163 17.16 31.02 7.58
N TYR A 164 17.87 30.53 8.60
CA TYR A 164 17.37 30.26 9.93
C TYR A 164 17.79 31.38 10.89
N LYS A 165 17.12 32.53 10.77
CA LYS A 165 17.52 33.75 11.48
C LYS A 165 17.15 33.69 12.97
N ASN A 166 16.00 33.10 13.28
CA ASN A 166 15.45 33.10 14.63
C ASN A 166 15.83 31.86 15.44
N LYS A 167 16.35 30.82 14.78
CA LYS A 167 16.69 29.51 15.35
C LYS A 167 15.52 28.90 16.14
N SER A 168 14.30 29.13 15.65
CA SER A 168 13.08 28.69 16.32
C SER A 168 12.82 27.20 16.11
N ALA A 169 11.97 26.59 16.96
CA ALA A 169 11.56 25.20 16.77
C ALA A 169 10.91 24.97 15.39
N LYS A 170 10.10 25.92 14.90
CA LYS A 170 9.48 25.87 13.57
C LYS A 170 10.51 25.90 12.43
N GLU A 171 11.58 26.68 12.59
CA GLU A 171 12.70 26.67 11.63
C GLU A 171 13.45 25.33 11.64
N GLY A 172 13.67 24.76 12.82
CA GLY A 172 14.27 23.43 12.99
C GLY A 172 13.43 22.33 12.32
N GLN A 173 12.11 22.39 12.46
CA GLN A 173 11.18 21.47 11.80
C GLN A 173 11.33 21.53 10.26
N ILE A 174 11.39 22.74 9.68
CA ILE A 174 11.63 22.91 8.24
C ILE A 174 13.00 22.37 7.83
N ALA A 175 14.03 22.56 8.66
CA ALA A 175 15.36 22.06 8.41
C ALA A 175 15.42 20.52 8.37
N ILE A 176 14.76 19.86 9.34
CA ILE A 176 14.59 18.40 9.36
C ILE A 176 13.90 17.93 8.08
N TYR A 177 12.76 18.52 7.74
CA TYR A 177 12.04 18.17 6.51
C TYR A 177 12.93 18.26 5.27
N GLY A 178 13.69 19.35 5.16
CA GLY A 178 14.59 19.58 4.04
C GLY A 178 15.74 18.58 3.97
N VAL A 179 16.43 18.34 5.08
CA VAL A 179 17.62 17.47 5.09
C VAL A 179 17.26 16.00 4.88
N LYS A 180 16.11 15.56 5.40
CA LYS A 180 15.54 14.22 5.14
C LYS A 180 15.25 13.99 3.66
N ARG A 181 14.92 15.05 2.90
CA ARG A 181 14.78 14.98 1.44
C ARG A 181 16.11 15.12 0.71
N LEU A 182 16.99 15.96 1.23
CA LEU A 182 18.30 16.24 0.64
C LEU A 182 19.14 14.97 0.55
N VAL A 183 19.13 14.10 1.57
CA VAL A 183 19.94 12.87 1.59
C VAL A 183 19.61 11.90 0.45
N TRP A 184 18.40 11.96 -0.13
CA TRP A 184 18.04 11.14 -1.29
C TRP A 184 18.61 11.69 -2.61
N ARG A 185 18.90 13.00 -2.65
CA ARG A 185 19.42 13.70 -3.84
C ARG A 185 20.93 13.92 -3.79
N ASP A 186 21.44 14.43 -2.68
CA ASP A 186 22.84 14.74 -2.44
C ASP A 186 23.21 14.33 -1.00
N LYS A 187 23.84 13.16 -0.90
CA LYS A 187 24.17 12.52 0.38
C LYS A 187 25.24 13.31 1.14
N GLU A 188 26.29 13.74 0.44
CA GLU A 188 27.42 14.45 1.05
C GLU A 188 27.00 15.82 1.58
N LEU A 189 26.19 16.56 0.82
CA LEU A 189 25.66 17.83 1.29
C LEU A 189 24.71 17.65 2.48
N ALA A 190 23.85 16.63 2.44
CA ALA A 190 22.93 16.34 3.55
C ALA A 190 23.66 16.00 4.85
N LEU A 191 24.72 15.19 4.77
CA LEU A 191 25.58 14.83 5.89
C LEU A 191 26.22 16.07 6.54
N LYS A 192 26.84 16.93 5.72
CA LYS A 192 27.43 18.19 6.17
C LYS A 192 26.40 19.17 6.74
N ALA A 193 25.21 19.22 6.13
CA ALA A 193 24.13 20.08 6.59
C ALA A 193 23.62 19.63 7.95
N TRP A 194 23.33 18.33 8.12
CA TRP A 194 22.83 17.81 9.39
C TRP A 194 23.80 18.04 10.55
N GLU A 195 25.10 17.81 10.34
CA GLU A 195 26.12 18.04 11.38
C GLU A 195 26.09 19.46 11.95
N LYS A 196 25.76 20.46 11.12
CA LYS A 196 25.63 21.87 11.54
C LYS A 196 24.25 22.15 12.13
N LEU A 197 23.19 21.64 11.51
CA LEU A 197 21.80 21.84 11.95
C LEU A 197 21.56 21.25 13.35
N GLU A 198 22.11 20.06 13.62
CA GLU A 198 22.04 19.39 14.92
C GLU A 198 22.65 20.22 16.06
N LYS A 199 23.64 21.07 15.76
CA LYS A 199 24.28 21.96 16.73
C LYS A 199 23.53 23.28 16.92
N ILE A 200 22.80 23.74 15.89
CA ILE A 200 22.12 25.04 15.90
C ILE A 200 20.76 24.96 16.59
N PHE A 201 20.05 23.84 16.44
CA PHE A 201 18.72 23.65 16.97
C PHE A 201 18.71 22.65 18.12
N LYS A 202 17.83 22.86 19.10
CA LYS A 202 17.58 21.90 20.18
C LYS A 202 16.53 20.89 19.72
N TYR A 203 16.97 19.83 19.03
CA TYR A 203 16.09 18.73 18.65
C TYR A 203 15.90 17.73 19.78
N SER A 204 14.67 17.24 19.93
CA SER A 204 14.35 16.07 20.75
C SER A 204 15.02 14.81 20.20
N ASP A 205 15.14 13.79 21.05
CA ASP A 205 15.73 12.51 20.62
C ASP A 205 14.87 11.81 19.55
N GLU A 206 13.54 11.98 19.61
CA GLU A 206 12.63 11.46 18.58
C GLU A 206 12.85 12.14 17.22
N GLU A 207 13.03 13.46 17.18
CA GLU A 207 13.34 14.20 15.95
C GLU A 207 14.68 13.77 15.35
N LYS A 208 15.71 13.58 16.18
CA LYS A 208 17.00 13.06 15.73
C LYS A 208 16.88 11.63 15.22
N ALA A 209 16.15 10.77 15.93
CA ALA A 209 15.93 9.38 15.55
C ALA A 209 15.25 9.26 14.17
N ASP A 210 14.28 10.13 13.87
CA ASP A 210 13.62 10.19 12.57
C ASP A 210 14.55 10.62 11.42
N VAL A 211 15.47 11.56 11.68
CA VAL A 211 16.54 11.91 10.73
C VAL A 211 17.51 10.75 10.54
N TYR A 212 17.96 10.14 11.63
CA TYR A 212 18.92 9.03 11.62
C TYR A 212 18.34 7.84 10.84
N TYR A 213 17.07 7.51 11.07
CA TYR A 213 16.34 6.48 10.31
C TYR A 213 16.39 6.77 8.80
N THR A 214 16.05 8.00 8.40
CA THR A 214 15.99 8.39 6.99
C THR A 214 17.35 8.38 6.32
N PHE A 215 18.37 8.84 7.04
CA PHE A 215 19.76 8.83 6.59
C PHE A 215 20.27 7.41 6.45
N ALA A 216 20.11 6.58 7.48
CA ALA A 216 20.48 5.17 7.47
C ALA A 216 19.86 4.45 6.26
N LEU A 217 18.56 4.64 6.04
CA LEU A 217 17.86 4.05 4.91
C LEU A 217 18.40 4.53 3.55
N SER A 218 18.58 5.84 3.36
CA SER A 218 19.09 6.39 2.10
C SER A 218 20.52 5.93 1.80
N LEU A 219 21.39 5.96 2.80
CA LEU A 219 22.80 5.61 2.68
C LEU A 219 22.99 4.10 2.48
N ALA A 220 22.25 3.28 3.23
CA ALA A 220 22.28 1.83 3.11
C ALA A 220 21.75 1.37 1.74
N SER A 221 20.66 1.98 1.26
CA SER A 221 20.06 1.60 -0.03
C SER A 221 20.92 1.93 -1.26
N SER A 222 21.80 2.92 -1.16
CA SER A 222 22.77 3.22 -2.22
C SER A 222 24.12 2.51 -2.03
N GLY A 223 24.33 1.78 -0.94
CA GLY A 223 25.62 1.21 -0.57
C GLY A 223 26.71 2.24 -0.27
N HIS A 224 26.35 3.36 0.38
CA HIS A 224 27.27 4.42 0.76
C HIS A 224 28.24 3.98 1.87
N LYS A 225 29.47 4.50 1.87
CA LYS A 225 30.53 4.14 2.85
C LYS A 225 30.15 4.38 4.31
N GLN A 226 29.29 5.36 4.58
CA GLN A 226 28.80 5.65 5.94
C GLN A 226 27.50 4.91 6.31
N ALA A 227 27.02 3.97 5.49
CA ALA A 227 25.77 3.25 5.76
C ALA A 227 25.77 2.59 7.14
N SER A 228 26.82 1.81 7.46
CA SER A 228 26.93 1.11 8.75
C SER A 228 26.95 2.06 9.94
N PHE A 229 27.66 3.20 9.82
CA PHE A 229 27.70 4.22 10.87
C PHE A 229 26.31 4.79 11.16
N TRP A 230 25.54 5.13 10.12
CA TRP A 230 24.20 5.69 10.30
C TRP A 230 23.17 4.65 10.73
N LEU A 231 23.29 3.40 10.28
CA LEU A 231 22.47 2.28 10.77
C LEU A 231 22.65 2.10 12.28
N ASN A 232 23.89 2.15 12.77
CA ASN A 232 24.19 2.03 14.20
C ASN A 232 23.73 3.23 15.05
N LYS A 233 23.48 4.40 14.43
CA LYS A 233 22.90 5.56 15.12
C LYS A 233 21.40 5.45 15.37
N VAL A 234 20.69 4.60 14.63
CA VAL A 234 19.24 4.45 14.79
C VAL A 234 18.96 3.77 16.13
N PRO A 235 18.10 4.35 17.01
CA PRO A 235 17.70 3.70 18.26
C PRO A 235 17.11 2.31 18.00
N LYS A 236 17.35 1.36 18.91
CA LYS A 236 16.93 -0.03 18.74
C LYS A 236 15.43 -0.17 18.55
N GLU A 237 14.66 0.69 19.21
CA GLU A 237 13.19 0.76 19.18
C GLU A 237 12.66 1.20 17.79
N ARG A 238 13.52 1.80 16.95
CA ARG A 238 13.19 2.27 15.59
C ARG A 238 13.68 1.32 14.49
N LEU A 239 14.30 0.20 14.85
CA LEU A 239 14.76 -0.81 13.90
C LEU A 239 13.57 -1.68 13.43
N ASP A 240 12.87 -1.19 12.42
CA ASP A 240 11.84 -1.96 11.73
C ASP A 240 12.42 -3.04 10.80
N SER A 241 11.53 -3.88 10.25
CA SER A 241 11.91 -4.96 9.32
C SER A 241 12.69 -4.45 8.11
N LYS A 242 12.40 -3.23 7.65
CA LYS A 242 13.04 -2.61 6.48
C LYS A 242 14.49 -2.20 6.78
N LEU A 243 14.74 -1.54 7.90
CA LEU A 243 16.11 -1.20 8.30
C LEU A 243 16.93 -2.44 8.62
N ILE A 244 16.33 -3.43 9.29
CA ILE A 244 17.00 -4.71 9.55
C ILE A 244 17.39 -5.39 8.23
N GLN A 245 16.52 -5.37 7.22
CA GLN A 245 16.84 -5.90 5.89
C GLN A 245 18.03 -5.16 5.25
N TRP A 246 18.07 -3.83 5.33
CA TRP A 246 19.20 -3.05 4.80
C TRP A 246 20.48 -3.24 5.58
N GLN A 247 20.40 -3.43 6.90
CA GLN A 247 21.53 -3.75 7.75
C GLN A 247 22.13 -5.10 7.38
N LEU A 248 21.29 -6.14 7.31
CA LEU A 248 21.70 -7.46 6.82
C LEU A 248 22.28 -7.37 5.40
N GLY A 249 21.62 -6.67 4.48
CA GLY A 249 22.09 -6.50 3.11
C GLY A 249 23.48 -5.83 3.01
N ASN A 250 23.77 -4.84 3.87
CA ASN A 250 25.09 -4.22 3.91
C ASN A 250 26.14 -5.19 4.46
N MET A 251 25.85 -5.88 5.55
CA MET A 251 26.77 -6.88 6.12
C MET A 251 27.03 -8.02 5.13
N LEU A 252 26.02 -8.49 4.39
CA LEU A 252 26.18 -9.50 3.33
C LEU A 252 27.07 -8.99 2.19
N LYS A 253 26.90 -7.72 1.78
CA LYS A 253 27.71 -7.11 0.72
C LYS A 253 29.18 -7.00 1.13
N THR A 254 29.46 -6.68 2.39
CA THR A 254 30.82 -6.59 2.95
C THR A 254 31.34 -7.92 3.49
N GLN A 255 30.56 -9.00 3.39
CA GLN A 255 30.88 -10.32 3.95
C GLN A 255 31.22 -10.27 5.46
N ASP A 256 30.54 -9.39 6.18
CA ASP A 256 30.69 -9.23 7.63
C ASP A 256 29.94 -10.34 8.38
N TRP A 257 30.47 -11.56 8.29
CA TRP A 257 29.88 -12.76 8.90
C TRP A 257 29.84 -12.66 10.43
N GLU A 258 30.85 -12.01 11.02
CA GLU A 258 30.90 -11.76 12.46
C GLU A 258 29.81 -10.79 12.90
N GLY A 259 29.63 -9.68 12.17
CA GLY A 259 28.56 -8.71 12.41
C GLY A 259 27.17 -9.31 12.26
N ILE A 260 26.94 -10.16 11.26
CA ILE A 260 25.65 -10.88 11.10
C ILE A 260 25.39 -11.78 12.32
N ALA A 261 26.39 -12.58 12.73
CA ALA A 261 26.26 -13.42 13.90
C ALA A 261 26.00 -12.59 15.16
N ALA A 262 26.80 -11.56 15.42
CA ALA A 262 26.64 -10.68 16.58
C ALA A 262 25.29 -9.96 16.60
N PHE A 263 24.78 -9.57 15.43
CA PHE A 263 23.53 -8.82 15.34
C PHE A 263 22.29 -9.70 15.56
N PHE A 264 22.31 -10.98 15.17
CA PHE A 264 21.13 -11.85 15.25
C PHE A 264 21.20 -12.92 16.34
N THR A 265 22.38 -13.27 16.86
CA THR A 265 22.50 -14.27 17.94
C THR A 265 21.71 -13.83 19.17
N GLY A 266 20.92 -14.74 19.74
CA GLY A 266 20.12 -14.50 20.94
C GLY A 266 18.87 -13.64 20.73
N LYS A 267 18.62 -13.17 19.50
CA LYS A 267 17.34 -12.51 19.17
C LYS A 267 16.26 -13.56 18.91
N GLU A 268 15.09 -13.32 19.48
CA GLU A 268 13.89 -14.11 19.21
C GLU A 268 13.16 -13.60 17.97
N ASN A 269 12.23 -14.40 17.44
CA ASN A 269 11.32 -14.02 16.36
C ASN A 269 12.00 -13.58 15.04
N LEU A 270 13.15 -14.16 14.72
CA LEU A 270 13.83 -13.95 13.45
C LEU A 270 12.97 -14.47 12.29
N SER A 271 12.91 -13.71 11.19
CA SER A 271 12.31 -14.21 9.95
C SER A 271 13.12 -15.37 9.36
N LEU A 272 12.51 -16.23 8.54
CA LEU A 272 13.20 -17.35 7.90
C LEU A 272 14.44 -16.90 7.10
N GLY A 273 14.38 -15.73 6.46
CA GLY A 273 15.53 -15.15 5.78
C GLY A 273 16.65 -14.73 6.73
N GLN A 274 16.31 -14.13 7.88
CA GLN A 274 17.30 -13.76 8.89
C GLN A 274 17.95 -15.01 9.50
N GLN A 275 17.16 -16.05 9.80
CA GLN A 275 17.65 -17.34 10.29
C GLN A 275 18.57 -18.00 9.25
N TYR A 276 18.16 -18.04 7.98
CA TYR A 276 18.96 -18.60 6.89
C TYR A 276 20.33 -17.90 6.78
N TRP A 277 20.36 -16.57 6.83
CA TRP A 277 21.62 -15.81 6.72
C TRP A 277 22.47 -15.86 7.99
N LEU A 278 21.87 -16.00 9.18
CA LEU A 278 22.58 -16.27 10.42
C LEU A 278 23.25 -17.66 10.37
N ALA A 279 22.54 -18.68 9.91
CA ALA A 279 23.12 -20.01 9.69
C ALA A 279 24.26 -19.95 8.67
N TYR A 280 24.06 -19.19 7.59
CA TYR A 280 25.10 -18.96 6.59
C TYR A 280 26.34 -18.30 7.20
N SER A 281 26.19 -17.30 8.06
CA SER A 281 27.34 -16.64 8.69
C SER A 281 28.10 -17.59 9.63
N TYR A 282 27.41 -18.45 10.39
CA TYR A 282 28.07 -19.51 11.18
C TYR A 282 28.85 -20.49 10.30
N ALA A 283 28.29 -20.93 9.17
CA ALA A 283 28.99 -21.82 8.25
C ALA A 283 30.28 -21.18 7.70
N GLN A 284 30.24 -19.90 7.30
CA GLN A 284 31.43 -19.17 6.83
C GLN A 284 32.50 -19.01 7.93
N ARG A 285 32.12 -19.09 9.20
CA ARG A 285 33.00 -19.06 10.36
C ARG A 285 33.50 -20.45 10.80
N GLY A 286 33.17 -21.51 10.05
CA GLY A 286 33.52 -22.89 10.39
C GLY A 286 32.63 -23.55 11.45
N GLU A 287 31.58 -22.86 11.92
CA GLU A 287 30.65 -23.35 12.93
C GLU A 287 29.52 -24.19 12.31
N GLN A 288 29.89 -25.22 11.52
CA GLN A 288 28.96 -25.96 10.65
C GLN A 288 27.79 -26.59 11.40
N LYS A 289 28.01 -27.11 12.62
CA LYS A 289 26.95 -27.70 13.44
C LYS A 289 25.83 -26.70 13.74
N LYS A 290 26.19 -25.49 14.20
CA LYS A 290 25.22 -24.42 14.48
C LYS A 290 24.46 -24.00 13.22
N ALA A 291 25.15 -23.95 12.08
CA ALA A 291 24.54 -23.63 10.81
C ALA A 291 23.48 -24.66 10.41
N ASN A 292 23.82 -25.95 10.49
CA ASN A 292 22.90 -27.04 10.16
C ASN A 292 21.69 -27.06 11.09
N ASP A 293 21.87 -26.92 12.41
CA ASP A 293 20.78 -26.89 13.39
C ASP A 293 19.72 -25.81 13.09
N ILE A 294 20.15 -24.67 12.53
CA ILE A 294 19.24 -23.60 12.11
C ILE A 294 18.64 -23.90 10.74
N TRP A 295 19.44 -24.33 9.75
CA TRP A 295 18.92 -24.63 8.42
C TRP A 295 17.91 -25.77 8.41
N GLU A 296 18.06 -26.78 9.26
CA GLU A 296 17.08 -27.87 9.38
C GLU A 296 15.70 -27.34 9.80
N LYS A 297 15.66 -26.43 10.78
CA LYS A 297 14.41 -25.77 11.21
C LYS A 297 13.83 -24.89 10.11
N VAL A 298 14.67 -24.13 9.40
CA VAL A 298 14.24 -23.29 8.28
C VAL A 298 13.70 -24.14 7.14
N ALA A 299 14.34 -25.26 6.81
CA ALA A 299 13.98 -26.17 5.72
C ALA A 299 12.58 -26.78 5.85
N ALA A 300 12.05 -26.92 7.07
CA ALA A 300 10.70 -27.41 7.32
C ALA A 300 9.58 -26.43 6.91
N ASN A 301 9.91 -25.20 6.50
CA ASN A 301 8.92 -24.18 6.18
C ASN A 301 8.73 -24.04 4.66
N ARG A 302 7.47 -23.93 4.21
CA ARG A 302 7.13 -23.62 2.81
C ARG A 302 7.33 -22.14 2.51
N ASP A 303 8.59 -21.76 2.35
CA ASP A 303 9.06 -20.42 1.98
C ASP A 303 10.30 -20.53 1.07
N TYR A 304 10.66 -19.46 0.37
CA TYR A 304 11.90 -19.41 -0.42
C TYR A 304 13.15 -19.80 0.38
N TYR A 305 13.31 -19.27 1.59
CA TYR A 305 14.47 -19.59 2.43
C TYR A 305 14.41 -21.00 3.00
N GLY A 306 13.21 -21.54 3.20
CA GLY A 306 13.01 -22.95 3.54
C GLY A 306 13.50 -23.86 2.41
N PHE A 307 13.06 -23.62 1.18
CA PHE A 307 13.52 -24.38 0.02
C PHE A 307 15.03 -24.23 -0.22
N LEU A 308 15.58 -23.03 0.03
CA LEU A 308 17.02 -22.79 -0.11
C LEU A 308 17.83 -23.51 0.98
N ALA A 309 17.32 -23.60 2.22
CA ALA A 309 17.92 -24.39 3.29
C ALA A 309 17.83 -25.89 2.99
N ALA A 310 16.68 -26.38 2.54
CA ALA A 310 16.50 -27.78 2.15
C ALA A 310 17.48 -28.18 1.03
N ALA A 311 17.56 -27.38 -0.04
CA ALA A 311 18.50 -27.61 -1.13
C ALA A 311 19.97 -27.61 -0.67
N ARG A 312 20.32 -26.74 0.31
CA ARG A 312 21.66 -26.68 0.87
C ARG A 312 22.03 -27.92 1.70
N LEU A 313 21.06 -28.47 2.43
CA LEU A 313 21.24 -29.67 3.25
C LEU A 313 21.03 -30.97 2.47
N GLY A 314 20.61 -30.90 1.20
CA GLY A 314 20.24 -32.07 0.41
C GLY A 314 18.94 -32.75 0.89
N LEU A 315 18.07 -32.00 1.57
CA LEU A 315 16.78 -32.48 2.05
C LEU A 315 15.71 -32.33 0.96
N PRO A 316 14.69 -33.21 0.92
CA PRO A 316 13.55 -33.05 0.04
C PRO A 316 12.78 -31.77 0.39
N VAL A 317 12.16 -31.15 -0.62
CA VAL A 317 11.27 -30.01 -0.43
C VAL A 317 9.89 -30.51 -0.04
N ASP A 318 9.36 -30.02 1.08
CA ASP A 318 7.95 -30.24 1.47
C ASP A 318 7.10 -29.02 1.11
N LEU A 319 5.99 -29.26 0.40
CA LEU A 319 5.01 -28.23 0.07
C LEU A 319 3.91 -28.12 1.13
N ASN A 320 3.83 -29.03 2.10
CA ASN A 320 2.80 -29.06 3.13
C ASN A 320 1.39 -28.88 2.53
N ASN A 321 1.08 -29.57 1.42
CA ASN A 321 -0.22 -29.41 0.76
C ASN A 321 -1.32 -30.09 1.58
N GLN A 322 -2.38 -29.36 1.87
CA GLN A 322 -3.61 -29.84 2.47
C GLN A 322 -4.77 -29.61 1.51
N PRO A 323 -5.53 -30.67 1.16
CA PRO A 323 -6.68 -30.53 0.28
C PRO A 323 -7.72 -29.61 0.92
N LEU A 324 -8.42 -28.85 0.09
CA LEU A 324 -9.53 -28.04 0.54
C LEU A 324 -10.68 -28.96 0.95
N ALA A 325 -10.86 -29.15 2.26
CA ALA A 325 -11.89 -29.99 2.84
C ALA A 325 -12.88 -29.11 3.61
N VAL A 326 -14.12 -29.02 3.13
CA VAL A 326 -15.16 -28.18 3.72
C VAL A 326 -16.45 -28.97 3.82
N ASP A 327 -17.18 -28.79 4.92
CA ASP A 327 -18.50 -29.37 5.11
C ASP A 327 -19.47 -28.88 4.02
N LYS A 328 -20.16 -29.82 3.37
CA LYS A 328 -21.17 -29.55 2.35
C LYS A 328 -22.29 -28.64 2.86
N VAL A 329 -22.70 -28.78 4.11
CA VAL A 329 -23.72 -27.92 4.74
C VAL A 329 -23.26 -26.46 4.74
N LEU A 330 -21.96 -26.23 4.99
CA LEU A 330 -21.39 -24.90 4.99
C LEU A 330 -21.28 -24.32 3.57
N VAL A 331 -20.89 -25.15 2.60
CA VAL A 331 -20.90 -24.78 1.17
C VAL A 331 -22.31 -24.40 0.71
N ASP A 332 -23.33 -25.16 1.11
CA ASP A 332 -24.74 -24.88 0.80
C ASP A 332 -25.23 -23.60 1.48
N LYS A 333 -24.80 -23.34 2.73
CA LYS A 333 -25.10 -22.07 3.42
C LYS A 333 -24.51 -20.88 2.67
N VAL A 334 -23.22 -20.92 2.31
CA VAL A 334 -22.52 -19.81 1.65
C VAL A 334 -23.04 -19.60 0.23
N SER A 335 -23.28 -20.67 -0.53
CA SER A 335 -23.84 -20.55 -1.89
C SER A 335 -25.26 -19.98 -1.89
N ASN A 336 -26.03 -20.17 -0.80
CA ASN A 336 -27.35 -19.58 -0.64
C ASN A 336 -27.35 -18.13 -0.16
N ALA A 337 -26.22 -17.63 0.35
CA ALA A 337 -26.10 -16.27 0.84
C ALA A 337 -26.39 -15.25 -0.28
N PRO A 338 -27.20 -14.20 -0.02
CA PRO A 338 -27.50 -13.18 -1.02
C PRO A 338 -26.25 -12.52 -1.63
N GLY A 339 -25.21 -12.30 -0.83
CA GLY A 339 -23.93 -11.74 -1.28
C GLY A 339 -23.24 -12.62 -2.32
N PHE A 340 -23.22 -13.95 -2.11
CA PHE A 340 -22.67 -14.90 -3.09
C PHE A 340 -23.49 -14.90 -4.38
N LYS A 341 -24.82 -14.99 -4.28
CA LYS A 341 -25.70 -14.99 -5.47
C LYS A 341 -25.50 -13.75 -6.34
N ARG A 342 -25.38 -12.57 -5.72
CA ARG A 342 -25.07 -11.31 -6.44
C ARG A 342 -23.66 -11.33 -7.02
N ALA A 343 -22.65 -11.74 -6.25
CA ALA A 343 -21.26 -11.81 -6.72
C ALA A 343 -21.13 -12.74 -7.94
N LYS A 344 -21.70 -13.95 -7.86
CA LYS A 344 -21.72 -14.93 -8.95
C LYS A 344 -22.45 -14.38 -10.18
N ALA A 345 -23.66 -13.86 -10.02
CA ALA A 345 -24.42 -13.32 -11.14
C ALA A 345 -23.66 -12.19 -11.87
N LEU A 346 -22.96 -11.33 -11.13
CA LEU A 346 -22.12 -10.27 -11.69
C LEU A 346 -20.84 -10.83 -12.36
N TYR A 347 -20.27 -11.91 -11.84
CA TYR A 347 -19.12 -12.59 -12.42
C TYR A 347 -19.49 -13.26 -13.75
N ASP A 348 -20.63 -13.96 -13.80
CA ASP A 348 -21.13 -14.67 -14.99
C ASP A 348 -21.37 -13.73 -16.18
N ILE A 349 -21.70 -12.45 -15.92
CA ILE A 349 -21.86 -11.40 -16.94
C ILE A 349 -20.61 -10.51 -17.10
N GLU A 350 -19.45 -10.99 -16.64
CA GLU A 350 -18.14 -10.33 -16.76
C GLU A 350 -18.05 -8.92 -16.11
N ARG A 351 -18.93 -8.60 -15.17
CA ARG A 351 -18.87 -7.36 -14.38
C ARG A 351 -17.94 -7.52 -13.17
N PHE A 352 -16.70 -7.92 -13.43
CA PHE A 352 -15.73 -8.37 -12.44
C PHE A 352 -15.50 -7.37 -11.28
N THR A 353 -15.48 -6.06 -11.55
CA THR A 353 -15.31 -5.06 -10.48
C THR A 353 -16.50 -5.05 -9.52
N SER A 354 -17.74 -5.14 -10.02
CA SER A 354 -18.92 -5.23 -9.17
C SER A 354 -19.00 -6.58 -8.46
N ALA A 355 -18.67 -7.67 -9.16
CA ALA A 355 -18.59 -9.01 -8.60
C ALA A 355 -17.62 -9.07 -7.41
N ARG A 356 -16.39 -8.54 -7.56
CA ARG A 356 -15.40 -8.47 -6.48
C ARG A 356 -15.85 -7.64 -5.28
N ARG A 357 -16.64 -6.58 -5.47
CA ARG A 357 -17.19 -5.81 -4.35
C ARG A 357 -18.15 -6.64 -3.51
N GLU A 358 -19.06 -7.36 -4.15
CA GLU A 358 -19.98 -8.28 -3.47
C GLU A 358 -19.24 -9.45 -2.83
N TRP A 359 -18.24 -10.01 -3.52
CA TRP A 359 -17.38 -11.07 -2.98
C TRP A 359 -16.58 -10.63 -1.76
N ASN A 360 -15.94 -9.45 -1.83
CA ASN A 360 -15.19 -8.91 -0.71
C ASN A 360 -16.12 -8.65 0.48
N TYR A 361 -17.29 -8.07 0.25
CA TYR A 361 -18.29 -7.89 1.31
C TYR A 361 -18.72 -9.22 1.95
N LEU A 362 -19.05 -10.23 1.14
CA LEU A 362 -19.38 -11.58 1.63
C LEU A 362 -18.25 -12.12 2.53
N THR A 363 -17.02 -12.12 2.02
CA THR A 363 -15.87 -12.69 2.75
C THR A 363 -15.46 -11.86 3.97
N ASP A 364 -15.52 -10.53 3.93
CA ASP A 364 -15.14 -9.65 5.04
C ASP A 364 -16.13 -9.73 6.22
N THR A 365 -17.36 -10.19 5.97
CA THR A 365 -18.42 -10.36 6.98
C THR A 365 -18.64 -11.82 7.38
N SER A 366 -17.83 -12.75 6.86
CA SER A 366 -17.93 -14.19 7.12
C SER A 366 -16.90 -14.68 8.14
N SER A 367 -17.20 -15.80 8.80
CA SER A 367 -16.24 -16.60 9.58
C SER A 367 -15.14 -17.19 8.69
N ASP A 368 -14.07 -17.71 9.30
CA ASP A 368 -12.95 -18.28 8.55
C ASP A 368 -13.35 -19.60 7.85
N GLU A 369 -14.23 -20.39 8.47
CA GLU A 369 -14.82 -21.59 7.89
C GLU A 369 -15.70 -21.23 6.68
N GLU A 370 -16.51 -20.18 6.78
CA GLU A 370 -17.31 -19.68 5.66
C GLU A 370 -16.45 -19.13 4.52
N LYS A 371 -15.31 -18.48 4.83
CA LYS A 371 -14.33 -18.06 3.81
C LYS A 371 -13.68 -19.27 3.12
N LEU A 372 -13.45 -20.36 3.85
CA LEU A 372 -12.95 -21.61 3.27
C LEU A 372 -14.00 -22.22 2.33
N ALA A 373 -15.27 -22.25 2.73
CA ALA A 373 -16.39 -22.66 1.88
C ALA A 373 -16.56 -21.77 0.64
N ALA A 374 -16.45 -20.45 0.80
CA ALA A 374 -16.43 -19.51 -0.32
C ALA A 374 -15.27 -19.80 -1.26
N SER A 375 -14.08 -20.12 -0.74
CA SER A 375 -12.91 -20.46 -1.56
C SER A 375 -13.12 -21.73 -2.39
N GLN A 376 -13.86 -22.71 -1.87
CA GLN A 376 -14.27 -23.89 -2.64
C GLN A 376 -15.18 -23.46 -3.81
N LEU A 377 -16.22 -22.69 -3.52
CA LEU A 377 -17.15 -22.20 -4.54
C LEU A 377 -16.46 -21.36 -5.63
N SER A 378 -15.54 -20.45 -5.28
CA SER A 378 -14.81 -19.68 -6.28
C SER A 378 -13.82 -20.53 -7.08
N THR A 379 -13.27 -21.59 -6.49
CA THR A 379 -12.42 -22.55 -7.20
C THR A 379 -13.23 -23.30 -8.26
N ASP A 380 -14.42 -23.79 -7.90
CA ASP A 380 -15.31 -24.50 -8.82
C ASP A 380 -15.78 -23.62 -9.99
N LEU A 381 -15.88 -22.31 -9.77
CA LEU A 381 -16.20 -21.32 -10.81
C LEU A 381 -15.01 -20.91 -11.68
N GLY A 382 -13.79 -21.35 -11.38
CA GLY A 382 -12.57 -20.86 -12.04
C GLY A 382 -12.23 -19.40 -11.68
N TRP A 383 -12.80 -18.86 -10.60
CA TRP A 383 -12.58 -17.49 -10.14
C TRP A 383 -11.32 -17.38 -9.27
N HIS A 384 -10.17 -17.60 -9.93
CA HIS A 384 -8.87 -17.81 -9.28
C HIS A 384 -8.41 -16.67 -8.37
N ASP A 385 -8.55 -15.41 -8.77
CA ASP A 385 -8.08 -14.27 -7.96
C ASP A 385 -8.87 -14.17 -6.65
N SER A 386 -10.18 -14.33 -6.71
CA SER A 386 -11.02 -14.38 -5.50
C SER A 386 -10.65 -15.55 -4.60
N THR A 387 -10.42 -16.75 -5.12
CA THR A 387 -9.93 -17.89 -4.32
C THR A 387 -8.61 -17.55 -3.62
N ILE A 388 -7.61 -17.08 -4.38
CA ILE A 388 -6.26 -16.81 -3.87
C ILE A 388 -6.30 -15.75 -2.76
N PHE A 389 -7.05 -14.65 -2.96
CA PHE A 389 -7.16 -13.59 -1.97
C PHE A 389 -7.95 -14.03 -0.74
N THR A 390 -9.03 -14.79 -0.89
CA THR A 390 -9.81 -15.29 0.26
C THR A 390 -8.99 -16.21 1.14
N LEU A 391 -8.27 -17.20 0.56
CA LEU A 391 -7.39 -18.09 1.32
C LEU A 391 -6.25 -17.32 2.02
N ALA A 392 -5.73 -16.27 1.39
CA ALA A 392 -4.72 -15.42 2.00
C ALA A 392 -5.25 -14.65 3.23
N LYS A 393 -6.51 -14.19 3.21
CA LYS A 393 -7.12 -13.49 4.36
C LYS A 393 -7.15 -14.37 5.62
N ILE A 394 -7.41 -15.66 5.46
CA ILE A 394 -7.47 -16.64 6.56
C ILE A 394 -6.15 -17.36 6.81
N LYS A 395 -5.06 -16.93 6.14
CA LYS A 395 -3.73 -17.56 6.25
C LYS A 395 -3.75 -19.07 5.97
N ALA A 396 -4.66 -19.54 5.11
CA ALA A 396 -4.79 -20.93 4.70
C ALA A 396 -3.70 -21.27 3.67
N TRP A 397 -2.44 -21.19 4.11
CA TRP A 397 -1.28 -21.26 3.24
C TRP A 397 -1.11 -22.64 2.61
N ASP A 398 -1.58 -23.68 3.32
CA ASP A 398 -1.41 -25.10 2.98
C ASP A 398 -2.36 -25.61 1.89
N ASN A 399 -3.37 -24.83 1.49
CA ASN A 399 -4.17 -25.13 0.30
C ASN A 399 -3.40 -24.77 -0.99
N VAL A 400 -2.33 -25.51 -1.28
CA VAL A 400 -1.39 -25.20 -2.36
C VAL A 400 -2.08 -25.22 -3.72
N ASP A 401 -2.92 -26.22 -3.97
CA ASP A 401 -3.59 -26.39 -5.27
C ASP A 401 -4.47 -25.18 -5.64
N GLN A 402 -5.20 -24.62 -4.67
CA GLN A 402 -6.05 -23.45 -4.86
C GLN A 402 -5.28 -22.13 -4.89
N ARG A 403 -4.14 -22.05 -4.18
CA ARG A 403 -3.29 -20.85 -4.16
C ARG A 403 -2.38 -20.73 -5.37
N PHE A 404 -2.06 -21.86 -6.01
CA PHE A 404 -1.20 -21.96 -7.18
C PHE A 404 -1.84 -22.82 -8.29
N PRO A 405 -3.04 -22.44 -8.77
CA PRO A 405 -3.73 -23.23 -9.80
C PRO A 405 -2.98 -23.17 -11.13
N PHE A 406 -3.05 -24.25 -11.90
CA PHE A 406 -2.58 -24.29 -13.30
C PHE A 406 -3.58 -23.61 -14.26
N ALA A 407 -3.95 -22.36 -13.95
CA ALA A 407 -4.89 -21.58 -14.76
C ALA A 407 -4.33 -21.30 -16.17
N PHE A 408 -5.17 -21.45 -17.19
CA PHE A 408 -4.81 -21.27 -18.60
C PHE A 408 -3.62 -22.13 -19.08
N GLN A 409 -3.44 -23.33 -18.51
CA GLN A 409 -2.29 -24.20 -18.75
C GLN A 409 -1.96 -24.38 -20.23
N ASP A 410 -2.93 -24.76 -21.06
CA ASP A 410 -2.71 -24.98 -22.50
C ASP A 410 -2.14 -23.76 -23.22
N VAL A 411 -2.55 -22.58 -22.80
CA VAL A 411 -2.12 -21.30 -23.38
C VAL A 411 -0.70 -20.98 -22.93
N PHE A 412 -0.41 -21.14 -21.64
CA PHE A 412 0.94 -20.97 -21.10
C PHE A 412 1.91 -21.97 -21.73
N GLU A 413 1.57 -23.25 -21.77
CA GLU A 413 2.41 -24.28 -22.38
C GLU A 413 2.77 -23.93 -23.82
N ARG A 414 1.76 -23.61 -24.64
CA ARG A 414 1.95 -23.28 -26.06
C ARG A 414 2.92 -22.11 -26.24
N TYR A 415 2.69 -21.01 -25.53
CA TYR A 415 3.45 -19.78 -25.75
C TYR A 415 4.79 -19.76 -25.00
N SER A 416 4.92 -20.46 -23.87
CA SER A 416 6.19 -20.61 -23.16
C SER A 416 7.14 -21.54 -23.89
N LYS A 417 6.65 -22.68 -24.42
CA LYS A 417 7.42 -23.56 -25.33
C LYS A 417 7.89 -22.78 -26.57
N ARG A 418 7.00 -22.02 -27.22
CA ARG A 418 7.36 -21.15 -28.36
C ARG A 418 8.43 -20.10 -28.00
N SER A 419 8.34 -19.53 -26.80
CA SER A 419 9.28 -18.50 -26.31
C SER A 419 10.54 -19.09 -25.65
N LYS A 420 10.71 -20.42 -25.60
CA LYS A 420 11.84 -21.11 -24.94
C LYS A 420 12.06 -20.64 -23.49
N ILE A 421 10.96 -20.44 -22.76
CA ILE A 421 10.97 -20.16 -21.33
C ILE A 421 10.31 -21.32 -20.59
N ASP A 422 10.69 -21.49 -19.33
CA ASP A 422 10.08 -22.48 -18.46
C ASP A 422 8.59 -22.18 -18.24
N VAL A 423 7.74 -23.21 -18.32
CA VAL A 423 6.28 -23.05 -18.21
C VAL A 423 5.91 -22.64 -16.80
N ALA A 424 6.46 -23.30 -15.78
CA ALA A 424 6.19 -22.99 -14.38
C ALA A 424 6.60 -21.55 -14.04
N TRP A 425 7.73 -21.05 -14.57
CA TRP A 425 8.15 -19.67 -14.41
C TRP A 425 7.13 -18.67 -14.99
N SER A 426 6.61 -18.93 -16.18
CA SER A 426 5.61 -18.05 -16.79
C SER A 426 4.28 -18.01 -16.01
N ILE A 427 3.84 -19.15 -15.49
CA ILE A 427 2.64 -19.27 -14.66
C ILE A 427 2.87 -18.57 -13.31
N ALA A 428 4.04 -18.76 -12.69
CA ALA A 428 4.41 -18.11 -11.44
C ALA A 428 4.41 -16.56 -11.56
N ILE A 429 4.89 -16.04 -12.70
CA ILE A 429 4.79 -14.60 -13.00
C ILE A 429 3.33 -14.16 -13.08
N ALA A 430 2.49 -14.86 -13.84
CA ALA A 430 1.07 -14.48 -13.96
C ALA A 430 0.32 -14.54 -12.63
N ARG A 431 0.60 -15.57 -11.80
CA ARG A 431 0.09 -15.67 -10.43
C ARG A 431 0.47 -14.44 -9.63
N ARG A 432 1.75 -14.03 -9.67
CA ARG A 432 2.24 -12.88 -8.90
C ARG A 432 1.64 -11.55 -9.38
N GLU A 433 1.56 -11.38 -10.70
CA GLU A 433 1.19 -10.11 -11.32
C GLU A 433 -0.32 -9.83 -11.25
N SER A 434 -1.15 -10.86 -11.38
CA SER A 434 -2.61 -10.68 -11.47
C SER A 434 -3.44 -11.64 -10.63
N SER A 435 -2.83 -12.64 -9.98
CA SER A 435 -3.56 -13.78 -9.41
C SER A 435 -4.52 -14.42 -10.42
N PHE A 436 -4.12 -14.42 -11.69
CA PHE A 436 -4.89 -14.89 -12.85
C PHE A 436 -6.17 -14.11 -13.17
N ALA A 437 -6.32 -12.88 -12.70
CA ALA A 437 -7.40 -11.98 -13.12
C ALA A 437 -7.16 -11.41 -14.53
N PRO A 438 -7.96 -11.76 -15.56
CA PRO A 438 -7.74 -11.30 -16.93
C PRO A 438 -8.04 -9.81 -17.12
N ASP A 439 -8.87 -9.21 -16.26
CA ASP A 439 -9.24 -7.79 -16.28
C ASP A 439 -8.32 -6.90 -15.42
N ALA A 440 -7.28 -7.48 -14.81
CA ALA A 440 -6.39 -6.76 -13.90
C ALA A 440 -5.77 -5.52 -14.56
N ARG A 441 -5.81 -4.38 -13.85
CA ARG A 441 -5.21 -3.11 -14.26
C ARG A 441 -4.48 -2.44 -13.11
N SER A 442 -3.18 -2.21 -13.26
CA SER A 442 -2.39 -1.47 -12.26
C SER A 442 -2.56 0.05 -12.38
N HIS A 443 -2.14 0.76 -11.34
CA HIS A 443 -2.02 2.23 -11.33
C HIS A 443 -1.11 2.76 -12.45
N ALA A 444 -0.06 2.01 -12.81
CA ALA A 444 0.83 2.32 -13.92
C ALA A 444 0.24 1.94 -15.29
N ASN A 445 -1.02 1.50 -15.34
CA ASN A 445 -1.73 1.07 -16.53
C ASN A 445 -1.19 -0.24 -17.15
N ALA A 446 -0.57 -1.10 -16.35
CA ALA A 446 -0.24 -2.48 -16.74
C ALA A 446 -1.52 -3.33 -16.75
N ARG A 447 -1.62 -4.31 -17.66
CA ARG A 447 -2.91 -4.97 -17.98
C ARG A 447 -2.83 -6.48 -18.12
N GLY A 448 -3.92 -7.13 -17.71
CA GLY A 448 -4.17 -8.56 -17.89
C GLY A 448 -3.27 -9.46 -17.05
N LEU A 449 -3.27 -10.74 -17.42
CA LEU A 449 -2.68 -11.83 -16.62
C LEU A 449 -1.21 -11.62 -16.26
N MET A 450 -0.41 -11.11 -17.19
CA MET A 450 1.03 -10.90 -17.04
C MET A 450 1.39 -9.41 -16.88
N GLN A 451 0.41 -8.55 -16.53
CA GLN A 451 0.59 -7.11 -16.27
C GLN A 451 1.50 -6.40 -17.29
N LEU A 452 1.09 -6.41 -18.56
CA LEU A 452 1.83 -5.71 -19.61
C LEU A 452 1.45 -4.24 -19.69
N LEU A 453 2.46 -3.35 -19.72
CA LEU A 453 2.26 -1.97 -20.15
C LEU A 453 1.96 -1.94 -21.65
N PRO A 454 1.09 -1.03 -22.14
CA PRO A 454 0.84 -0.89 -23.57
C PRO A 454 2.11 -0.66 -24.38
N SER A 455 3.04 0.18 -23.90
CA SER A 455 4.33 0.42 -24.57
C SER A 455 5.19 -0.84 -24.65
N THR A 456 5.20 -1.67 -23.61
CA THR A 456 5.91 -2.97 -23.61
C THR A 456 5.28 -3.94 -24.59
N ALA A 457 3.94 -3.99 -24.63
CA ALA A 457 3.21 -4.83 -25.58
C ALA A 457 3.50 -4.44 -27.03
N ASP A 458 3.47 -3.15 -27.35
CA ASP A 458 3.79 -2.63 -28.68
C ASP A 458 5.23 -2.96 -29.08
N TYR A 459 6.17 -2.78 -28.15
CA TYR A 459 7.58 -3.08 -28.35
C TYR A 459 7.82 -4.55 -28.74
N VAL A 460 7.27 -5.49 -27.97
CA VAL A 460 7.46 -6.93 -28.26
C VAL A 460 6.63 -7.41 -29.46
N ASN A 461 5.48 -6.78 -29.72
CA ASN A 461 4.62 -7.10 -30.86
C ASN A 461 5.10 -6.43 -32.17
N LYS A 462 6.05 -5.49 -32.10
CA LYS A 462 6.56 -4.67 -33.22
C LYS A 462 5.48 -3.91 -33.99
N SER A 463 4.32 -3.71 -33.36
CA SER A 463 3.16 -3.02 -33.92
C SER A 463 2.19 -2.73 -32.79
N SER A 464 1.35 -1.70 -32.95
CA SER A 464 0.44 -1.27 -31.90
C SER A 464 -0.56 -2.37 -31.52
N VAL A 465 -0.72 -2.59 -30.23
CA VAL A 465 -1.70 -3.50 -29.63
C VAL A 465 -2.74 -2.67 -28.91
N THR A 466 -3.99 -2.76 -29.37
CA THR A 466 -5.10 -2.08 -28.70
C THR A 466 -5.21 -2.54 -27.25
N SER A 467 -5.44 -1.56 -26.38
CA SER A 467 -5.73 -1.70 -24.96
C SER A 467 -6.64 -2.89 -24.57
N ASN A 468 -7.73 -3.12 -25.30
CA ASN A 468 -8.70 -4.19 -24.99
C ASN A 468 -8.15 -5.59 -25.27
N ARG A 469 -7.25 -5.74 -26.25
CA ARG A 469 -6.60 -7.03 -26.55
C ARG A 469 -5.66 -7.47 -25.43
N LEU A 470 -5.19 -6.57 -24.59
CA LEU A 470 -4.35 -6.92 -23.44
C LEU A 470 -5.14 -7.59 -22.31
N TYR A 471 -6.46 -7.47 -22.27
CA TYR A 471 -7.32 -8.22 -21.34
C TYR A 471 -7.66 -9.62 -21.84
N GLN A 472 -7.35 -9.93 -23.10
CA GLN A 472 -7.60 -11.25 -23.68
C GLN A 472 -6.47 -12.22 -23.27
N PRO A 473 -6.75 -13.29 -22.49
CA PRO A 473 -5.73 -14.19 -21.94
C PRO A 473 -4.70 -14.68 -22.95
N LYS A 474 -5.17 -15.17 -24.10
CA LYS A 474 -4.32 -15.69 -25.19
C LYS A 474 -3.34 -14.64 -25.73
N THR A 475 -3.80 -13.41 -25.91
CA THR A 475 -2.95 -12.32 -26.42
C THR A 475 -1.96 -11.87 -25.35
N ASN A 476 -2.45 -11.71 -24.11
CA ASN A 476 -1.63 -11.27 -22.99
C ASN A 476 -0.49 -12.26 -22.69
N ILE A 477 -0.80 -13.56 -22.60
CA ILE A 477 0.19 -14.62 -22.36
C ILE A 477 1.20 -14.69 -23.50
N ARG A 478 0.77 -14.65 -24.77
CA ARG A 478 1.69 -14.65 -25.93
C ARG A 478 2.71 -13.53 -25.84
N LEU A 479 2.25 -12.30 -25.57
CA LEU A 479 3.10 -11.12 -25.50
C LEU A 479 3.99 -11.17 -24.24
N GLY A 480 3.44 -11.61 -23.11
CA GLY A 480 4.14 -11.69 -21.84
C GLY A 480 5.28 -12.71 -21.87
N THR A 481 5.06 -13.91 -22.41
CA THR A 481 6.13 -14.91 -22.55
C THR A 481 7.21 -14.46 -23.54
N SER A 482 6.84 -13.73 -24.59
CA SER A 482 7.79 -13.12 -25.53
C SER A 482 8.63 -12.04 -24.85
N TYR A 483 8.03 -11.24 -23.96
CA TYR A 483 8.74 -10.25 -23.17
C TYR A 483 9.67 -10.89 -22.14
N LEU A 484 9.24 -11.95 -21.44
CA LEU A 484 10.10 -12.72 -20.53
C LEU A 484 11.32 -13.31 -21.26
N GLN A 485 11.14 -13.82 -22.48
CA GLN A 485 12.27 -14.26 -23.31
C GLN A 485 13.24 -13.12 -23.62
N TYR A 486 12.71 -11.95 -24.01
CA TYR A 486 13.52 -10.76 -24.26
C TYR A 486 14.34 -10.37 -23.02
N LEU A 487 13.70 -10.30 -21.84
CA LEU A 487 14.37 -10.00 -20.59
C LEU A 487 15.45 -11.02 -20.26
N LYS A 488 15.15 -12.33 -20.35
CA LYS A 488 16.12 -13.41 -20.13
C LYS A 488 17.38 -13.25 -21.01
N LYS A 489 17.21 -12.90 -22.28
CA LYS A 489 18.35 -12.65 -23.20
C LYS A 489 19.17 -11.43 -22.79
N LYS A 490 18.52 -10.35 -22.35
CA LYS A 490 19.20 -9.12 -21.91
C LYS A 490 19.91 -9.28 -20.55
N THR A 491 19.32 -10.00 -19.61
CA THR A 491 19.89 -10.18 -18.25
C THR A 491 20.95 -11.26 -18.17
N THR A 492 20.99 -12.21 -19.10
CA THR A 492 22.14 -13.13 -19.21
C THR A 492 23.44 -12.37 -19.51
N VAL A 493 23.33 -11.20 -20.16
CA VAL A 493 24.45 -10.25 -20.39
C VAL A 493 24.65 -9.28 -19.20
N MET A 494 23.73 -9.22 -18.23
CA MET A 494 23.76 -8.26 -17.12
C MET A 494 23.19 -8.89 -15.83
N ARG A 495 24.07 -9.55 -15.06
CA ARG A 495 23.82 -10.48 -13.93
C ARG A 495 22.97 -9.98 -12.73
N CYS A 496 22.43 -8.76 -12.68
CA CYS A 496 21.85 -8.20 -11.44
C CYS A 496 20.31 -8.15 -11.33
N TRP A 497 19.55 -8.24 -12.43
CA TRP A 497 18.11 -7.91 -12.37
C TRP A 497 17.17 -9.06 -11.97
N LEU A 498 17.56 -10.31 -12.20
CA LEU A 498 16.70 -11.47 -11.91
C LEU A 498 16.46 -11.63 -10.40
N LEU A 499 17.48 -11.33 -9.57
CA LEU A 499 17.40 -11.37 -8.11
C LEU A 499 16.43 -10.33 -7.54
N LEU A 500 16.33 -9.13 -8.13
CA LEU A 500 15.40 -8.09 -7.68
C LEU A 500 13.93 -8.43 -7.97
N LEU A 501 13.67 -9.09 -9.10
CA LEU A 501 12.34 -9.59 -9.45
C LEU A 501 11.96 -10.78 -8.55
N ILE A 502 12.89 -11.71 -8.32
CA ILE A 502 12.70 -12.84 -7.39
C ILE A 502 12.46 -12.34 -5.96
N MET A 503 13.23 -11.36 -5.46
CA MET A 503 13.03 -10.79 -4.12
C MET A 503 11.69 -10.05 -3.94
N ARG A 504 11.16 -9.41 -5.00
CA ARG A 504 9.79 -8.85 -4.98
C ARG A 504 8.70 -9.91 -5.18
N VAL A 505 9.00 -11.03 -5.81
CA VAL A 505 8.08 -12.16 -6.00
C VAL A 505 7.87 -12.93 -4.68
N ILE A 506 8.85 -12.91 -3.78
CA ILE A 506 8.85 -13.71 -2.54
C ILE A 506 8.31 -12.95 -1.31
N THR A 507 8.24 -11.62 -1.34
CA THR A 507 7.94 -10.80 -0.14
C THR A 507 6.48 -10.33 0.03
N VAL A 508 5.50 -10.91 -0.68
CA VAL A 508 4.07 -10.77 -0.30
C VAL A 508 3.34 -12.08 -0.44
#